data_AF-A0A520KUJ4-F1
#
_entry.id   AF-A0A520KUJ4-F1
#
_cell.length_a   1.000
_cell.length_b   1.000
_cell.length_c   1.000
_cell.angle_alpha   90.00
_cell.angle_beta   90.00
_cell.angle_gamma   90.00
#
_symmetry.space_group_name_H-M   'P 1'
#
loop_
_entity.id
_entity.type
_entity.pdbx_description
1 polymer ?
#
loop_
_entity_poly.entity_id
_entity_poly.type
_entity_poly.pdbx_seq_one_letter_code
_entity_poly.pdbx_strand_id
1 'polypeptide(L)' 'MIRVGINGYGTIGKRVADAVAAQDDMKIVGVTKTRPNFVSKMAAERYDL' A
#
# COMPACT_ATOMS: atom_id res chain seq x y z
N MET A 1 9.14 0.76 14.41
CA MET A 1 8.15 0.66 13.31
C MET A 1 8.87 0.88 11.98
N ILE A 2 8.88 -0.15 11.13
CA ILE A 2 9.51 -0.17 9.81
C ILE A 2 8.59 0.59 8.84
N ARG A 3 9.16 1.51 8.06
CA ARG A 3 8.43 2.32 7.08
C ARG A 3 8.52 1.66 5.71
N VAL A 4 7.38 1.30 5.14
CA VAL A 4 7.33 0.53 3.89
C VAL A 4 6.66 1.34 2.78
N GLY A 5 7.35 1.48 1.65
CA GLY A 5 6.78 2.00 0.41
C GLY A 5 6.49 0.88 -0.58
N ILE A 6 5.30 0.86 -1.18
CA ILE A 6 4.93 -0.13 -2.21
C ILE A 6 5.06 0.52 -3.58
N ASN A 7 6.17 0.25 -4.28
CA ASN A 7 6.37 0.73 -5.64
C ASN A 7 5.69 -0.22 -6.66
N GLY A 8 4.47 0.12 -7.08
CA GLY A 8 3.66 -0.69 -8.01
C GLY A 8 2.44 -1.35 -7.36
N TYR A 9 1.36 -0.58 -7.19
CA TYR A 9 0.08 -1.04 -6.63
C TYR A 9 -0.79 -1.78 -7.66
N GLY A 10 -0.24 -2.90 -8.16
CA GLY A 10 -0.89 -3.86 -9.05
C GLY A 10 -1.37 -5.11 -8.30
N THR A 11 -1.44 -6.24 -9.00
CA THR A 11 -1.92 -7.52 -8.46
C THR A 11 -1.08 -8.01 -7.27
N ILE A 12 0.24 -7.90 -7.33
CA ILE A 12 1.13 -8.32 -6.24
C ILE A 12 1.26 -7.22 -5.19
N GLY A 13 1.49 -5.97 -5.62
CA GLY A 13 1.66 -4.85 -4.68
C GLY A 13 0.51 -4.69 -3.69
N LYS A 14 -0.75 -4.90 -4.10
CA LYS A 14 -1.89 -4.86 -3.18
C LYS A 14 -1.85 -5.95 -2.10
N ARG A 15 -1.41 -7.16 -2.45
CA ARG A 15 -1.30 -8.29 -1.52
C ARG A 15 -0.15 -8.09 -0.55
N VAL A 16 0.97 -7.56 -1.03
CA VAL A 16 2.10 -7.18 -0.17
C VAL A 16 1.68 -6.06 0.79
N ALA A 17 0.93 -5.07 0.32
CA ALA A 17 0.38 -4.03 1.18
C ALA A 17 -0.53 -4.62 2.28
N ASP A 18 -1.45 -5.51 1.94
CA ASP A 18 -2.30 -6.19 2.93
C ASP A 18 -1.44 -6.98 3.95
N ALA A 19 -0.39 -7.67 3.51
CA ALA A 19 0.50 -8.43 4.39
C ALA A 19 1.33 -7.53 5.33
N VAL A 20 1.83 -6.41 4.82
CA VAL A 20 2.58 -5.41 5.61
C VAL A 20 1.66 -4.75 6.65
N ALA A 21 0.42 -4.42 6.28
CA ALA A 21 -0.56 -3.82 7.19
C ALA A 21 -0.99 -4.77 8.34
N ALA A 22 -0.77 -6.08 8.17
CA ALA A 22 -1.05 -7.07 9.20
C ALA A 22 0.11 -7.30 10.19
N GLN A 23 1.27 -6.65 9.99
CA GLN A 23 2.41 -6.75 10.90
C GLN A 23 2.43 -5.59 11.90
N ASP A 24 2.54 -5.90 13.19
CA ASP A 24 2.52 -4.90 14.26
C ASP A 24 3.75 -3.97 14.25
N ASP A 25 4.86 -4.40 13.62
CA ASP A 25 6.11 -3.67 13.58
C ASP A 25 6.28 -2.83 12.29
N MET A 26 5.30 -2.81 11.39
CA MET A 26 5.40 -2.15 10.08
C MET A 26 4.29 -1.11 9.84
N LYS A 27 4.60 -0.07 9.05
CA LYS A 27 3.62 0.91 8.55
C LYS A 27 3.87 1.24 7.09
N ILE A 28 2.81 1.19 6.30
CA ILE A 28 2.83 1.66 4.91
C ILE A 28 2.84 3.18 4.93
N VAL A 29 3.77 3.78 4.19
CA VAL A 29 3.94 5.24 4.10
C VAL A 29 3.67 5.78 2.70
N GLY A 30 3.38 4.90 1.74
CA GLY A 30 3.01 5.31 0.39
C GLY A 30 2.90 4.12 -0.56
N VAL A 31 2.10 4.30 -1.60
CA VAL A 31 1.97 3.37 -2.72
C VAL A 31 2.11 4.14 -4.03
N THR A 32 2.68 3.53 -5.06
CA THR A 32 2.78 4.15 -6.40
C THR A 32 1.95 3.39 -7.42
N LYS A 33 1.40 4.11 -8.39
CA LYS A 33 0.72 3.54 -9.55
C LYS A 33 0.91 4.45 -10.75
N THR A 34 1.24 3.87 -11.91
CA THR A 34 1.49 4.64 -13.13
C THR A 34 0.25 5.33 -13.69
N ARG A 35 -0.93 4.72 -13.48
CA ARG A 35 -2.23 5.30 -13.84
C ARG A 35 -3.14 5.27 -12.61
N PRO A 36 -3.40 6.42 -11.96
CA PRO A 36 -4.30 6.47 -10.83
C PRO A 36 -5.70 6.04 -11.26
N ASN A 37 -6.31 5.14 -10.50
CA ASN A 37 -7.64 4.62 -10.74
C ASN A 37 -8.34 4.32 -9.41
N PHE A 38 -9.51 3.70 -9.46
CA PHE A 38 -10.27 3.35 -8.25
C PHE A 38 -9.43 2.63 -7.19
N VAL A 39 -8.54 1.72 -7.62
CA VAL A 39 -7.71 0.91 -6.71
C VAL A 39 -6.64 1.74 -5.99
N SER A 40 -6.10 2.79 -6.61
CA SER A 40 -5.16 3.70 -5.91
C SER A 40 -5.88 4.57 -4.88
N LYS A 41 -7.14 4.98 -5.14
CA LYS A 41 -7.95 5.71 -4.16
C LYS A 41 -8.28 4.83 -2.94
N MET A 42 -8.68 3.59 -3.19
CA MET A 42 -8.91 2.59 -2.13
C MET A 42 -7.67 2.37 -1.27
N ALA A 43 -6.46 2.43 -1.84
CA ALA A 43 -5.22 2.29 -1.08
C ALA A 43 -4.99 3.45 -0.10
N ALA A 44 -5.25 4.69 -0.55
CA ALA A 44 -5.13 5.88 0.30
C ALA A 44 -6.10 5.82 1.48
N GLU A 45 -7.36 5.45 1.23
CA GLU A 45 -8.37 5.30 2.28
C GLU A 45 -8.07 4.12 3.22
N ARG A 46 -7.65 2.96 2.69
CA ARG A 46 -7.41 1.75 3.49
C ARG A 46 -6.20 1.86 4.41
N TYR A 47 -5.13 2.52 3.96
CA TYR A 47 -3.85 2.57 4.68
C TYR A 47 -3.52 3.96 5.25
N ASP A 48 -4.48 4.89 5.22
CA ASP A 48 -4.33 6.26 5.73
C ASP A 48 -3.11 6.98 5.12
N LEU A 49 -3.06 7.01 3.78
CA LEU A 49 -1.96 7.58 2.97
C LEU A 49 -2.29 8.93 2.35
#